data_AF-A0A7R8Z888-F1
#
_entry.id   AF-A0A7R8Z888-F1
#
_cell.length_a   1.000
_cell.length_b   1.000
_cell.length_c   1.000
_cell.angle_alpha   90.00
_cell.angle_beta   90.00
_cell.angle_gamma   90.00
#
_symmetry.space_group_name_H-M   'P 1'
#
loop_
_entity.id
_entity.type
_entity.pdbx_description
1 polymer ?
#
loop_
_entity_poly.entity_id
_entity_poly.type
_entity_poly.pdbx_seq_one_letter_code
_entity_poly.pdbx_strand_id
1 'polypeptide(L)'
;MAVTARRYYTTAEVVVHNTPNDLWVSFLGRVLDLTSLAQEYDGTQEIKPILAHAGKDISHWFDSRTGELKHRIHPVTGVRVPYTPHGPIPHVSLEVPNPLWRPVGVPWWVDPKYVISFLTEKARPVCKEDKLSRILERFLPFNSHASSYTFKFETRVLDMNKTLEENDIPDERELFLDLGLEDNFYIPALMIYFNDDLTEM
;
A
#
# COMPACT_ATOMS: atom_id res chain seq x y z
N MET A 1 26.20 -0.75 -1.79
CA MET A 1 24.96 -0.65 -1.02
C MET A 1 23.82 -0.54 -2.01
N ALA A 2 23.04 -1.61 -2.18
CA ALA A 2 21.88 -1.57 -3.07
C ALA A 2 20.88 -0.60 -2.43
N VAL A 3 20.67 0.55 -3.07
CA VAL A 3 19.49 1.36 -2.81
C VAL A 3 18.33 0.50 -3.31
N THR A 4 17.71 -0.26 -2.41
CA THR A 4 16.44 -0.92 -2.70
C THR A 4 15.50 0.18 -3.15
N ALA A 5 15.17 0.19 -4.44
CA ALA A 5 14.26 1.17 -5.01
C ALA A 5 12.99 1.19 -4.16
N ARG A 6 12.51 2.38 -3.78
CA ARG A 6 11.24 2.53 -3.06
C ARG A 6 10.15 1.89 -3.91
N ARG A 7 9.51 0.84 -3.38
CA ARG A 7 8.43 0.14 -4.07
C ARG A 7 7.13 0.82 -3.68
N TYR A 8 6.29 1.09 -4.67
CA TYR A 8 4.94 1.56 -4.45
C TYR A 8 3.98 0.42 -4.72
N TYR A 9 2.99 0.28 -3.85
CA TYR A 9 1.95 -0.72 -3.98
C TYR A 9 0.61 -0.04 -4.29
N THR A 10 -0.17 -0.70 -5.13
CA THR A 10 -1.57 -0.36 -5.36
C THR A 10 -2.44 -0.93 -4.25
N THR A 11 -3.63 -0.36 -4.06
CA THR A 11 -4.61 -0.91 -3.13
C THR A 11 -4.99 -2.35 -3.49
N ALA A 12 -5.09 -2.66 -4.78
CA ALA A 12 -5.38 -4.01 -5.27
C ALA A 12 -4.31 -5.04 -4.86
N GLU A 13 -3.04 -4.66 -4.82
CA GLU A 13 -1.97 -5.52 -4.31
C GLU A 13 -2.05 -5.71 -2.80
N VAL A 14 -2.38 -4.67 -2.04
CA VAL A 14 -2.52 -4.82 -0.58
C VAL A 14 -3.68 -5.74 -0.23
N VAL A 15 -4.77 -5.70 -1.01
CA VAL A 15 -5.99 -6.50 -0.77
C VAL A 15 -5.74 -8.01 -0.84
N VAL A 16 -4.77 -8.50 -1.63
CA VAL A 16 -4.51 -9.94 -1.72
C VAL A 16 -3.88 -10.52 -0.44
N HIS A 17 -3.22 -9.68 0.36
CA HIS A 17 -2.57 -10.04 1.62
C HIS A 17 -3.56 -9.91 2.81
N ASN A 18 -4.61 -10.76 2.79
CA ASN A 18 -5.74 -10.67 3.71
C ASN A 18 -5.87 -11.86 4.68
N THR A 19 -4.83 -12.68 4.83
CA THR A 19 -4.88 -13.89 5.66
C THR A 19 -4.07 -13.73 6.95
N PRO A 20 -4.31 -14.50 8.02
CA PRO A 20 -3.51 -14.40 9.25
C PRO A 20 -2.01 -14.68 9.05
N ASN A 21 -1.67 -15.49 8.05
CA ASN A 21 -0.30 -15.85 7.70
C ASN A 21 0.34 -14.91 6.66
N ASP A 22 -0.44 -13.99 6.11
CA ASP A 22 -0.02 -12.99 5.13
C ASP A 22 -0.96 -11.79 5.25
N LEU A 23 -0.66 -10.92 6.23
CA LEU A 23 -1.54 -9.86 6.67
C LEU A 23 -0.92 -8.50 6.42
N TRP A 24 -1.41 -7.81 5.39
CA TRP A 24 -1.00 -6.43 5.13
C TRP A 24 -2.13 -5.46 5.42
N VAL A 25 -1.75 -4.26 5.82
CA VAL A 25 -2.68 -3.13 5.96
C VAL A 25 -2.03 -1.88 5.38
N SER A 26 -2.85 -0.95 4.91
CA SER A 26 -2.39 0.37 4.53
C SER A 26 -2.80 1.41 5.58
N PHE A 27 -1.90 2.34 5.91
CA PHE A 27 -2.20 3.47 6.79
C PHE A 27 -1.38 4.70 6.39
N LEU A 28 -2.02 5.86 6.27
CA LEU A 28 -1.40 7.16 5.96
C LEU A 28 -0.35 7.11 4.83
N GLY A 29 -0.69 6.39 3.75
CA GLY A 29 0.20 6.22 2.58
C GLY A 29 1.34 5.22 2.77
N ARG A 30 1.36 4.44 3.86
CA ARG A 30 2.32 3.36 4.14
C ARG A 30 1.65 2.00 4.05
N VAL A 31 2.41 0.99 3.67
CA VAL A 31 1.99 -0.41 3.61
C VAL A 31 2.78 -1.19 4.65
N LEU A 32 2.07 -1.87 5.54
CA LEU A 32 2.65 -2.60 6.66
C LEU A 32 2.41 -4.09 6.52
N ASP A 33 3.44 -4.88 6.80
CA ASP A 33 3.34 -6.30 7.08
C ASP A 33 3.09 -6.49 8.57
N LEU A 34 1.90 -6.97 8.94
CA LEU A 34 1.56 -7.28 10.33
C LEU A 34 1.50 -8.79 10.58
N THR A 35 2.05 -9.61 9.68
CA THR A 35 2.06 -11.07 9.83
C THR A 35 2.75 -11.50 11.12
N SER A 36 3.90 -10.90 11.45
CA SER A 36 4.58 -11.20 12.73
C SER A 36 3.77 -10.77 13.95
N LEU A 37 3.03 -9.66 13.85
CA LEU A 37 2.15 -9.19 14.93
C LEU A 37 0.95 -10.13 15.11
N ALA A 38 0.40 -10.63 14.01
CA ALA A 38 -0.70 -11.60 14.04
C ALA A 38 -0.29 -12.91 14.71
N GLN A 39 0.95 -13.37 14.51
CA GLN A 39 1.50 -14.56 15.17
C GLN A 39 1.75 -14.34 16.66
N GLU A 40 2.26 -13.16 17.05
CA GLU A 40 2.52 -12.83 18.46
C GLU A 40 1.24 -12.77 19.29
N TYR A 41 0.18 -12.21 18.69
CA TYR A 41 -1.12 -12.00 19.33
C TYR A 41 -2.17 -13.04 18.91
N ASP A 42 -1.74 -14.21 18.41
CA ASP A 42 -2.67 -15.24 17.95
C ASP A 42 -3.61 -15.71 19.09
N GLY A 43 -4.89 -15.87 18.76
CA GLY A 43 -5.94 -16.22 19.73
C GLY A 43 -6.37 -15.12 20.70
N THR A 44 -5.77 -13.93 20.67
CA THR A 44 -6.16 -12.79 21.52
C THR A 44 -7.36 -12.01 20.94
N GLN A 45 -8.02 -11.16 21.74
CA GLN A 45 -9.13 -10.33 21.22
C GLN A 45 -8.60 -9.09 20.49
N GLU A 46 -7.38 -8.67 20.85
CA GLU A 46 -6.67 -7.49 20.39
C GLU A 46 -6.35 -7.58 18.90
N ILE A 47 -6.05 -8.77 18.39
CA ILE A 47 -5.70 -8.93 16.97
C ILE A 47 -6.93 -8.95 16.05
N LYS A 48 -8.12 -9.21 16.58
CA LYS A 48 -9.34 -9.39 15.78
C LYS A 48 -9.71 -8.19 14.92
N PRO A 49 -9.64 -6.92 15.40
CA PRO A 49 -9.92 -5.77 14.56
C PRO A 49 -8.95 -5.64 13.39
N ILE A 50 -7.67 -5.98 13.61
CA ILE A 50 -6.64 -5.95 12.56
C ILE A 50 -6.91 -7.05 11.53
N LEU A 51 -7.22 -8.27 11.96
CA LEU A 51 -7.61 -9.38 11.07
C LEU A 51 -8.85 -9.03 10.22
N ALA A 52 -9.85 -8.38 10.82
CA ALA A 52 -11.06 -7.95 10.10
C ALA A 52 -10.79 -6.85 9.05
N HIS A 53 -9.68 -6.12 9.20
CA HIS A 53 -9.23 -5.07 8.29
C HIS A 53 -7.99 -5.48 7.48
N ALA A 54 -7.67 -6.77 7.43
CA ALA A 54 -6.60 -7.28 6.58
C ALA A 54 -6.88 -6.95 5.11
N GLY A 55 -5.86 -6.46 4.41
CA GLY A 55 -5.93 -5.98 3.03
C GLY A 55 -6.62 -4.63 2.84
N LYS A 56 -6.99 -3.90 3.91
CA LYS A 56 -7.73 -2.63 3.84
C LYS A 56 -6.90 -1.42 4.27
N ASP A 57 -7.45 -0.24 4.03
CA ASP A 57 -6.93 1.02 4.57
C ASP A 57 -7.52 1.31 5.96
N ILE A 58 -6.64 1.42 6.95
CA ILE A 58 -6.95 1.73 8.35
C ILE A 58 -6.58 3.17 8.72
N SER A 59 -6.28 4.04 7.75
CA SER A 59 -5.98 5.46 7.97
C SER A 59 -7.02 6.17 8.83
N HIS A 60 -8.29 5.77 8.75
CA HIS A 60 -9.38 6.36 9.52
C HIS A 60 -9.24 6.18 11.05
N TRP A 61 -8.43 5.23 11.53
CA TRP A 61 -8.11 5.05 12.96
C TRP A 61 -7.16 6.12 13.49
N PHE A 62 -6.37 6.74 12.62
CA PHE A 62 -5.28 7.62 12.97
C PHE A 62 -5.59 9.08 12.61
N ASP A 63 -5.04 10.01 13.38
CA ASP A 63 -5.05 11.43 13.02
C ASP A 63 -4.00 11.67 11.91
N SER A 64 -4.44 12.24 10.80
CA SER A 64 -3.58 12.48 9.62
C SER A 64 -2.44 13.45 9.88
N ARG A 65 -2.54 14.30 10.91
CA ARG A 65 -1.51 15.30 11.26
C ARG A 65 -0.48 14.74 12.23
N THR A 66 -0.91 13.97 13.22
CA THR A 66 0.01 13.46 14.26
C THR A 66 0.54 12.07 13.96
N GLY A 67 -0.17 11.28 13.13
CA GLY A 67 0.13 9.86 12.92
C GLY A 67 -0.18 8.99 14.15
N GLU A 68 -0.82 9.55 15.17
CA GLU A 68 -1.24 8.82 16.36
C GLU A 68 -2.68 8.35 16.23
N LEU A 69 -3.04 7.35 17.04
CA LEU A 69 -4.41 6.88 17.13
C LEU A 69 -5.34 8.03 17.55
N LYS A 70 -6.52 8.10 16.93
CA LYS A 70 -7.53 9.09 17.32
C LYS A 70 -7.94 8.87 18.76
N HIS A 71 -8.28 9.96 19.45
CA HIS A 71 -8.77 9.91 20.82
C HIS A 71 -10.17 10.53 20.90
N ARG A 72 -11.00 10.03 21.81
CA ARG A 72 -12.30 10.62 22.18
C ARG A 72 -12.31 10.94 23.68
N ILE A 73 -13.17 11.86 24.09
CA ILE A 73 -13.47 12.03 25.52
C ILE A 73 -14.51 10.98 25.92
N HIS A 74 -14.21 10.17 26.93
CA HIS A 74 -15.14 9.15 27.41
C HIS A 74 -16.35 9.83 28.05
N PRO A 75 -17.59 9.50 27.63
CA PRO A 75 -18.78 10.27 28.01
C PRO A 75 -19.10 10.20 29.50
N VAL A 76 -18.67 9.14 30.20
CA VAL A 76 -18.95 8.96 31.63
C VAL A 76 -17.82 9.46 32.52
N THR A 77 -16.57 9.24 32.11
CA THR A 77 -15.40 9.51 32.97
C THR A 77 -14.73 10.84 32.64
N GLY A 78 -15.03 11.45 31.48
CA GLY A 78 -14.41 12.69 31.03
C GLY A 78 -12.92 12.56 30.66
N VAL A 79 -12.35 11.37 30.72
CA VAL A 79 -10.94 11.10 30.39
C VAL A 79 -10.78 11.03 28.87
N ARG A 80 -9.62 11.46 28.36
CA ARG A 80 -9.25 11.32 26.94
C ARG A 80 -8.75 9.90 26.69
N VAL A 81 -9.47 9.15 25.85
CA VAL A 81 -9.26 7.72 25.62
C VAL A 81 -9.03 7.41 24.14
N PRO A 82 -8.28 6.36 23.78
CA PRO A 82 -8.11 5.95 22.39
C PRO A 82 -9.45 5.56 21.76
N TYR A 83 -9.66 5.98 20.52
CA TYR A 83 -10.88 5.74 19.77
C TYR A 83 -10.78 4.41 19.02
N THR A 84 -11.21 3.34 19.68
CA THR A 84 -11.20 1.99 19.11
C THR A 84 -12.62 1.40 19.05
N PRO A 85 -13.43 1.77 18.02
CA PRO A 85 -14.83 1.34 17.94
C PRO A 85 -14.99 -0.17 17.67
N HIS A 86 -13.97 -0.81 17.10
CA HIS A 86 -14.01 -2.22 16.68
C HIS A 86 -13.50 -3.19 17.76
N GLY A 87 -13.08 -2.71 18.92
CA GLY A 87 -12.52 -3.52 20.00
C GLY A 87 -11.09 -3.10 20.38
N PRO A 88 -10.46 -3.81 21.33
CA PRO A 88 -9.07 -3.54 21.71
C PRO A 88 -8.13 -3.85 20.54
N ILE A 89 -7.00 -3.15 20.46
CA ILE A 89 -5.96 -3.40 19.45
C ILE A 89 -4.61 -3.58 20.15
N PRO A 90 -3.64 -4.29 19.53
CA PRO A 90 -2.35 -4.52 20.15
C PRO A 90 -1.63 -3.20 20.40
N HIS A 91 -0.83 -3.15 21.47
CA HIS A 91 -0.09 -1.96 21.89
C HIS A 91 -0.97 -0.74 22.24
N VAL A 92 -2.26 -0.95 22.57
CA VAL A 92 -3.11 0.06 23.20
C VAL A 92 -3.44 -0.39 24.62
N SER A 93 -2.97 0.37 25.61
CA SER A 93 -3.25 0.07 27.02
C SER A 93 -4.73 0.19 27.34
N LEU A 94 -5.24 -0.76 28.13
CA LEU A 94 -6.52 -0.62 28.83
C LEU A 94 -6.35 0.40 29.96
N GLU A 95 -7.21 1.41 29.97
CA GLU A 95 -7.08 2.57 30.88
C GLU A 95 -7.67 2.34 32.27
N VAL A 96 -8.46 1.28 32.44
CA VAL A 96 -8.96 0.93 33.76
C VAL A 96 -7.78 0.42 34.61
N PRO A 97 -7.65 0.85 35.88
CA PRO A 97 -6.63 0.33 36.78
C PRO A 97 -6.71 -1.20 36.82
N ASN A 98 -5.75 -1.84 36.16
CA ASN A 98 -5.71 -3.28 35.99
C ASN A 98 -4.39 -3.79 36.59
N PRO A 99 -4.41 -4.79 37.50
CA PRO A 99 -3.18 -5.43 38.00
C PRO A 99 -2.30 -6.02 36.89
N LEU A 100 -2.89 -6.31 35.73
CA LEU A 100 -2.22 -6.80 34.53
C LEU A 100 -1.69 -5.69 33.63
N TRP A 101 -1.79 -4.42 34.04
CA TRP A 101 -1.22 -3.32 33.27
C TRP A 101 0.29 -3.51 33.11
N ARG A 102 0.77 -3.26 31.89
CA ARG A 102 2.17 -3.30 31.51
C ARG A 102 2.47 -2.06 30.66
N PRO A 103 3.65 -1.45 30.81
CA PRO A 103 4.08 -0.41 29.89
C PRO A 103 4.16 -1.01 28.49
N VAL A 104 3.49 -0.36 27.54
CA VAL A 104 3.56 -0.74 26.13
C VAL A 104 4.90 -0.24 25.58
N GLY A 105 5.57 -1.07 24.79
CA GLY A 105 6.77 -0.69 24.05
C GLY A 105 6.46 0.27 22.90
N VAL A 106 7.26 0.19 21.83
CA VAL A 106 6.98 0.95 20.60
C VAL A 106 5.70 0.39 19.96
N PRO A 107 4.66 1.21 19.72
CA PRO A 107 3.46 0.74 19.06
C PRO A 107 3.76 0.24 17.65
N TRP A 108 2.98 -0.74 17.18
CA TRP A 108 3.25 -1.38 15.89
C TRP A 108 3.10 -0.41 14.70
N TRP A 109 2.26 0.63 14.83
CA TRP A 109 2.09 1.67 13.81
C TRP A 109 3.25 2.69 13.76
N VAL A 110 4.13 2.69 14.76
CA VAL A 110 5.33 3.55 14.81
C VAL A 110 6.59 2.76 14.44
N ASP A 111 6.62 1.47 14.76
CA ASP A 111 7.79 0.63 14.56
C ASP A 111 8.11 0.44 13.06
N PRO A 112 9.29 0.87 12.58
CA PRO A 112 9.69 0.72 11.18
C PRO A 112 9.85 -0.75 10.76
N LYS A 113 9.95 -1.69 11.71
CA LYS A 113 10.03 -3.14 11.43
C LYS A 113 8.86 -3.64 10.58
N TYR A 114 7.67 -3.07 10.79
CA TYR A 114 6.46 -3.52 10.09
C TYR A 114 6.27 -2.80 8.75
N VAL A 115 7.01 -1.73 8.46
CA VAL A 115 6.81 -0.93 7.24
C VAL A 115 7.55 -1.57 6.07
N ILE A 116 6.81 -2.09 5.09
CA ILE A 116 7.39 -2.66 3.86
C ILE A 116 7.67 -1.54 2.84
N SER A 117 6.69 -0.65 2.64
CA SER A 117 6.69 0.30 1.53
C SER A 117 5.60 1.37 1.65
N PHE A 118 5.39 2.11 0.56
CA PHE A 118 4.39 3.18 0.44
C PHE A 118 3.25 2.76 -0.50
N LEU A 119 2.07 3.30 -0.24
CA LEU A 119 0.90 3.19 -1.11
C LEU A 119 1.01 4.29 -2.18
N THR A 120 0.63 3.98 -3.42
CA THR A 120 0.58 4.98 -4.49
C THR A 120 -0.43 6.08 -4.19
N GLU A 121 -0.10 7.33 -4.53
CA GLU A 121 -0.97 8.48 -4.28
C GLU A 121 -2.19 8.48 -5.21
N LYS A 122 -2.01 8.09 -6.47
CA LYS A 122 -3.06 8.03 -7.50
C LYS A 122 -3.11 6.64 -8.10
N ALA A 123 -4.14 5.87 -7.72
CA ALA A 123 -4.35 4.54 -8.26
C ALA A 123 -4.67 4.60 -9.77
N ARG A 124 -3.74 4.10 -10.59
CA ARG A 124 -4.01 3.43 -11.87
C ARG A 124 -3.79 1.92 -11.62
N PRO A 125 -4.05 1.00 -12.56
CA PRO A 125 -3.54 -0.37 -12.46
C PRO A 125 -2.01 -0.46 -12.21
N VAL A 126 -1.28 0.63 -12.46
CA VAL A 126 0.15 0.81 -12.15
C VAL A 126 0.34 2.07 -11.29
N CYS A 127 1.35 2.09 -10.41
CA CYS A 127 1.64 3.28 -9.60
C CYS A 127 2.19 4.39 -10.49
N LYS A 128 1.82 5.67 -10.23
CA LYS A 128 2.37 6.82 -10.97
C LYS A 128 3.90 6.91 -10.84
N GLU A 129 4.38 6.54 -9.66
CA GLU A 129 5.77 6.62 -9.24
C GLU A 129 6.61 5.45 -9.75
N ASP A 130 5.98 4.42 -10.33
CA ASP A 130 6.68 3.24 -10.83
C ASP A 130 7.48 3.59 -12.10
N LYS A 131 8.72 3.12 -12.12
CA LYS A 131 9.53 3.06 -13.34
C LYS A 131 8.96 2.04 -14.31
N LEU A 132 9.22 2.20 -15.59
CA LEU A 132 8.76 1.26 -16.61
C LEU A 132 9.32 -0.16 -16.40
N SER A 133 10.50 -0.32 -15.78
CA SER A 133 11.01 -1.62 -15.32
C SER A 133 10.08 -2.32 -14.32
N ARG A 134 9.47 -1.57 -13.39
CA ARG A 134 8.50 -2.11 -12.45
C ARG A 134 7.18 -2.45 -13.11
N ILE A 135 6.77 -1.67 -14.11
CA ILE A 135 5.61 -1.99 -14.96
C ILE A 135 5.84 -3.30 -15.73
N LEU A 136 7.05 -3.51 -16.25
CA LEU A 136 7.43 -4.77 -16.87
C LEU A 136 7.34 -5.94 -15.87
N GLU A 137 7.86 -5.79 -14.64
CA GLU A 137 7.74 -6.83 -13.60
C GLU A 137 6.27 -7.23 -13.35
N ARG A 138 5.36 -6.25 -13.35
CA ARG A 138 3.91 -6.47 -13.21
C ARG A 138 3.30 -7.17 -14.44
N PHE A 139 3.92 -7.03 -15.60
CA PHE A 139 3.48 -7.64 -16.86
C PHE A 139 4.03 -9.06 -17.08
N LEU A 140 5.16 -9.41 -16.45
CA LEU A 140 5.79 -10.74 -16.58
C LEU A 140 4.85 -11.94 -16.33
N PRO A 141 3.87 -11.90 -15.39
CA PRO A 141 2.92 -12.99 -15.23
C PRO A 141 2.06 -13.28 -16.47
N PHE A 142 1.87 -12.29 -17.36
CA PHE A 142 1.15 -12.46 -18.62
C PHE A 142 2.07 -12.94 -19.75
N ASN A 143 3.34 -12.53 -19.72
CA ASN A 143 4.35 -12.98 -20.67
C ASN A 143 5.74 -13.02 -20.01
N SER A 144 6.23 -14.24 -19.73
CA SER A 144 7.53 -14.48 -19.09
C SER A 144 8.73 -13.97 -19.89
N HIS A 145 8.58 -13.82 -21.20
CA HIS A 145 9.64 -13.36 -22.12
C HIS A 145 9.58 -11.85 -22.37
N ALA A 146 8.65 -11.12 -21.75
CA ALA A 146 8.51 -9.68 -21.98
C ALA A 146 9.78 -8.87 -21.67
N SER A 147 10.71 -9.42 -20.90
CA SER A 147 12.01 -8.81 -20.61
C SER A 147 12.87 -8.57 -21.84
N SER A 148 12.72 -9.37 -22.91
CA SER A 148 13.48 -9.17 -24.15
C SER A 148 12.80 -8.20 -25.12
N TYR A 149 11.57 -7.78 -24.84
CA TYR A 149 10.76 -7.03 -25.79
C TYR A 149 11.03 -5.51 -25.68
N THR A 150 10.77 -4.78 -26.77
CA THR A 150 10.90 -3.32 -26.78
C THR A 150 9.56 -2.64 -26.57
N PHE A 151 9.48 -1.80 -25.54
CA PHE A 151 8.33 -0.97 -25.23
C PHE A 151 8.36 0.34 -26.04
N LYS A 152 7.24 0.69 -26.67
CA LYS A 152 7.08 1.92 -27.45
C LYS A 152 5.77 2.63 -27.16
N PHE A 153 5.77 3.96 -27.31
CA PHE A 153 4.57 4.79 -27.30
C PHE A 153 4.64 5.79 -28.45
N GLU A 154 3.59 5.87 -29.29
CA GLU A 154 3.53 6.77 -30.46
C GLU A 154 4.82 6.78 -31.30
N THR A 155 5.34 5.58 -31.61
CA THR A 155 6.61 5.32 -32.35
C THR A 155 7.92 5.54 -31.60
N ARG A 156 7.90 6.15 -30.41
CA ARG A 156 9.09 6.40 -29.58
C ARG A 156 9.41 5.18 -28.72
N VAL A 157 10.70 4.84 -28.60
CA VAL A 157 11.17 3.80 -27.68
C VAL A 157 11.23 4.37 -26.28
N LEU A 158 10.69 3.64 -25.31
CA LEU A 158 10.61 4.07 -23.92
C LEU A 158 11.85 3.67 -23.13
N ASP A 159 12.25 4.53 -22.20
CA ASP A 159 13.34 4.24 -21.27
C ASP A 159 12.81 3.48 -20.04
N MET A 160 13.35 2.28 -19.81
CA MET A 160 12.95 1.40 -18.71
C MET A 160 13.27 1.99 -17.33
N ASN A 161 14.23 2.91 -17.23
CA ASN A 161 14.65 3.51 -15.96
C ASN A 161 13.83 4.74 -15.55
N LYS A 162 12.96 5.21 -16.44
CA LYS A 162 12.11 6.39 -16.26
C LYS A 162 10.67 6.00 -15.93
N THR A 163 9.95 6.91 -15.29
CA THR A 163 8.49 6.79 -15.07
C THR A 163 7.72 7.02 -16.38
N LEU A 164 6.40 6.80 -16.36
CA LEU A 164 5.55 7.11 -17.53
C LEU A 164 5.56 8.62 -17.84
N GLU A 165 5.48 9.46 -16.81
CA GLU A 165 5.48 10.93 -16.97
C GLU A 165 6.82 11.43 -17.51
N GLU A 166 7.95 10.88 -17.05
CA GLU A 166 9.30 11.17 -17.56
C GLU A 166 9.55 10.65 -18.99
N ASN A 167 8.71 9.73 -19.46
CA ASN A 167 8.70 9.24 -20.84
C ASN A 167 7.69 10.01 -21.72
N ASP A 168 7.24 11.18 -21.28
CA ASP A 168 6.24 12.03 -21.94
C ASP A 168 4.87 11.35 -22.13
N ILE A 169 4.45 10.53 -21.17
CA ILE A 169 3.12 9.91 -21.11
C ILE A 169 2.38 10.46 -19.88
N PRO A 170 1.73 11.65 -20.00
CA PRO A 170 1.09 12.30 -18.88
C PRO A 170 -0.18 11.56 -18.40
N ASP A 171 -0.60 11.86 -17.18
CA ASP A 171 -1.88 11.44 -16.64
C ASP A 171 -2.93 12.54 -16.85
N GLU A 172 -3.79 12.36 -17.84
CA GLU A 172 -4.76 13.38 -18.27
C GLU A 172 -6.11 13.29 -17.54
N ARG A 173 -6.26 12.41 -16.54
CA ARG A 173 -7.56 12.21 -15.87
C ARG A 173 -8.08 13.43 -15.13
N GLU A 174 -7.19 14.25 -14.56
CA GLU A 174 -7.61 15.53 -13.95
C GLU A 174 -8.15 16.49 -14.99
N LEU A 175 -7.53 16.53 -16.17
CA LEU A 175 -8.04 17.29 -17.31
C LEU A 175 -9.39 16.75 -17.79
N PHE A 176 -9.57 15.43 -17.84
CA PHE A 176 -10.87 14.83 -18.18
C PHE A 176 -11.95 15.24 -17.19
N LEU A 177 -11.65 15.20 -15.89
CA LEU A 177 -12.58 15.62 -14.84
C LEU A 177 -12.96 17.10 -14.99
N ASP A 178 -11.98 17.98 -15.22
CA ASP A 178 -12.20 19.42 -15.40
C ASP A 178 -13.05 19.73 -16.64
N LEU A 179 -12.93 18.91 -17.69
CA LEU A 179 -13.71 19.01 -18.91
C LEU A 179 -15.05 18.27 -18.85
N GLY A 180 -15.37 17.58 -17.76
CA GLY A 180 -16.59 16.78 -17.61
C GLY A 180 -16.62 15.52 -18.47
N LEU A 181 -15.45 15.00 -18.86
CA LEU A 181 -15.29 13.74 -19.58
C LEU A 181 -15.16 12.57 -18.60
N GLU A 182 -15.44 11.36 -19.09
CA GLU A 182 -15.21 10.13 -18.33
C GLU A 182 -13.71 9.89 -18.13
N ASP A 183 -13.34 9.26 -17.01
CA ASP A 183 -11.94 9.00 -16.64
C ASP A 183 -11.24 8.00 -17.57
N ASN A 184 -12.02 7.19 -18.29
CA ASN A 184 -11.59 6.19 -19.26
C ASN A 184 -11.64 6.70 -20.72
N PHE A 185 -11.95 8.00 -20.95
CA PHE A 185 -12.11 8.57 -22.28
C PHE A 185 -10.90 8.30 -23.19
N TYR A 186 -9.70 8.39 -22.62
CA TYR A 186 -8.46 8.00 -23.28
C TYR A 186 -7.55 7.26 -22.31
N ILE A 187 -7.09 6.08 -22.72
CA ILE A 187 -6.13 5.26 -21.97
C ILE A 187 -4.87 5.10 -22.82
N PRO A 188 -3.72 5.65 -22.38
CA PRO A 188 -2.45 5.49 -23.10
C PRO A 188 -2.11 4.00 -23.29
N ALA A 189 -1.88 3.60 -24.55
CA ALA A 189 -1.55 2.23 -24.92
C ALA A 189 -0.06 2.08 -25.17
N LEU A 190 0.61 1.24 -24.37
CA LEU A 190 2.01 0.88 -24.57
C LEU A 190 2.09 -0.28 -25.56
N MET A 191 2.84 -0.10 -26.63
CA MET A 191 3.08 -1.12 -27.64
C MET A 191 4.31 -1.92 -27.28
N ILE A 192 4.20 -3.25 -27.25
CA ILE A 192 5.29 -4.15 -26.89
C ILE A 192 5.67 -4.95 -28.13
N TYR A 193 6.89 -4.75 -28.61
CA TYR A 193 7.42 -5.39 -29.82
C TYR A 193 8.34 -6.54 -29.45
N PHE A 194 8.04 -7.73 -29.98
CA PHE A 194 8.95 -8.87 -29.93
C PHE A 194 10.26 -8.50 -30.62
N ASN A 195 11.37 -8.74 -29.94
CA ASN A 195 12.69 -8.74 -30.57
C ASN A 195 13.03 -10.20 -30.88
N ASP A 196 13.61 -10.46 -32.05
CA ASP A 196 14.07 -11.80 -32.38
C ASP A 196 15.38 -12.07 -31.61
N ASP A 197 15.21 -12.47 -30.34
CA ASP A 197 16.29 -12.93 -29.50
C ASP A 197 16.25 -14.46 -29.40
N LEU A 198 17.38 -15.11 -29.75
CA LEU A 198 17.57 -16.55 -29.67
C LEU A 198 17.67 -17.02 -28.20
N THR A 199 16.70 -16.71 -27.36
CA THR A 199 16.58 -17.28 -26.02
C THR A 199 16.00 -18.70 -26.16
N GLU A 200 16.90 -19.70 -26.21
CA GLU A 200 16.54 -21.12 -26.23
C GLU A 200 15.68 -21.50 -25.00
N MET A 201 14.73 -22.42 -25.24
CA MET A 201 13.72 -22.94 -24.30
C MET A 201 14.30 -23.56 -23.02
#